data_AF-A0A1F9KYA3-F1
#
_entry.id   AF-A0A1F9KYA3-F1
#
_cell.length_a   1.000
_cell.length_b   1.000
_cell.length_c   1.000
_cell.angle_alpha   90.00
_cell.angle_beta   90.00
_cell.angle_gamma   90.00
#
_symmetry.space_group_name_H-M   'P 1'
#
loop_
_entity.id
_entity.type
_entity.pdbx_description
1 polymer ?
#
loop_
_entity_poly.entity_id
_entity_poly.type
_entity_poly.pdbx_seq_one_letter_code
_entity_poly.pdbx_strand_id
1 'polypeptide(L)'
;MKTKHKWTFAPRFRRQAFGWRSQPAIQRVEEAVAEIKAAARQDPVLAAEGAVLFLGKVSPALEQVDSSSGAIGSAVNYAIETLVPIIAKAPVDEATRSGWLDRLWKAVEEDDIPYIEMLPEYWGELCHTPDLASRWADELIHPVRITWSEDRKAGGGYFKGTSACMSALCSAGRYSEVLSLLDLAPYKFWHYRQWGFKALIAMGKRAEALRYAEESRGINEPVAAIAAACEEILLDSGLGEEAYQRYAIEANQKTTYLATFRAIAKKYPHKAASD
;
A
#
# COMPACT_ATOMS: atom_id res chain seq x y z
N MET A 1 31.88 -19.45 -8.85
CA MET A 1 31.24 -18.54 -7.87
C MET A 1 30.78 -17.30 -8.63
N LYS A 2 29.47 -17.06 -8.77
CA LYS A 2 28.97 -15.77 -9.29
C LYS A 2 29.40 -14.70 -8.29
N THR A 3 30.16 -13.71 -8.75
CA THR A 3 30.49 -12.52 -7.96
C THR A 3 29.19 -11.84 -7.57
N LYS A 4 28.96 -11.69 -6.26
CA LYS A 4 27.78 -10.99 -5.73
C LYS A 4 27.78 -9.56 -6.28
N HIS A 5 26.70 -9.16 -6.96
CA HIS A 5 26.58 -7.80 -7.50
C HIS A 5 26.77 -6.78 -6.37
N LYS A 6 27.56 -5.75 -6.62
CA LYS A 6 27.91 -4.74 -5.63
C LYS A 6 27.04 -3.50 -5.85
N TRP A 7 25.94 -3.42 -5.10
CA TRP A 7 25.07 -2.25 -5.07
C TRP A 7 25.79 -1.03 -4.49
N THR A 8 25.69 0.10 -5.17
CA THR A 8 26.27 1.38 -4.78
C THR A 8 25.50 2.00 -3.61
N PHE A 9 24.17 1.85 -3.59
CA PHE A 9 23.34 2.30 -2.48
C PHE A 9 23.63 1.55 -1.18
N ALA A 10 23.91 0.24 -1.22
CA ALA A 10 23.94 -0.62 -0.03
C ALA A 10 24.87 -0.11 1.12
N PRO A 11 26.13 0.32 0.88
CA PRO A 11 26.98 0.86 1.95
C PRO A 11 26.55 2.25 2.46
N ARG A 12 25.67 2.95 1.74
CA ARG A 12 25.13 4.27 2.13
C ARG A 12 23.95 4.16 3.09
N PHE A 13 23.21 3.06 3.05
CA PHE A 13 22.10 2.75 3.97
C PHE A 13 22.56 1.84 5.11
N ARG A 14 23.52 2.34 5.90
CA ARG A 14 23.87 1.74 7.20
C ARG A 14 22.92 2.31 8.27
N ARG A 15 22.77 1.61 9.40
CA ARG A 15 21.96 2.09 10.53
C ARG A 15 22.38 3.52 10.89
N GLN A 16 21.41 4.43 11.00
CA GLN A 16 21.57 5.84 11.37
C GLN A 16 22.54 6.64 10.46
N ALA A 17 22.65 6.27 9.19
CA ALA A 17 23.64 6.84 8.27
C ALA A 17 23.49 8.35 7.97
N PHE A 18 22.30 8.93 8.17
CA PHE A 18 21.99 10.29 7.72
C PHE A 18 21.91 11.34 8.83
N GLY A 19 21.92 10.93 10.11
CA GLY A 19 21.59 11.81 11.23
C GLY A 19 20.25 12.53 10.98
N TRP A 20 20.13 13.78 11.43
CA TRP A 20 18.89 14.57 11.32
C TRP A 20 18.59 15.12 9.91
N ARG A 21 19.49 14.95 8.93
CA ARG A 21 19.39 15.64 7.62
C ARG A 21 18.46 14.91 6.66
N SER A 22 17.34 15.54 6.29
CA SER A 22 16.36 14.98 5.35
C SER A 22 16.80 15.01 3.89
N GLN A 23 17.33 16.13 3.39
CA GLN A 23 17.69 16.28 1.97
C GLN A 23 18.73 15.26 1.45
N PRO A 24 19.84 14.99 2.17
CA PRO A 24 20.77 13.93 1.75
C PRO A 24 20.12 12.54 1.78
N ALA A 25 19.23 12.27 2.73
CA ALA A 25 18.54 10.99 2.80
C ALA A 25 17.60 10.80 1.59
N ILE A 26 16.81 11.82 1.24
CA ILE A 26 15.93 11.83 0.06
C ILE A 26 16.74 11.56 -1.22
N GLN A 27 17.82 12.32 -1.44
CA GLN A 27 18.68 12.13 -2.61
C GLN A 27 19.20 10.69 -2.71
N ARG A 28 19.54 10.06 -1.58
CA ARG A 28 20.09 8.70 -1.53
C ARG A 28 19.02 7.65 -1.80
N VAL A 29 17.78 7.90 -1.40
CA VAL A 29 16.62 7.05 -1.74
C VAL A 29 16.38 7.10 -3.26
N GLU A 30 16.36 8.29 -3.85
CA GLU A 30 16.17 8.47 -5.30
C GLU A 30 17.30 7.82 -6.11
N GLU A 31 18.56 7.98 -5.70
CA GLU A 31 19.72 7.32 -6.32
C GLU A 31 19.60 5.79 -6.28
N ALA A 32 19.17 5.22 -5.14
CA ALA A 32 19.00 3.78 -5.00
C ALA A 32 17.90 3.24 -5.92
N VAL A 33 16.75 3.93 -5.98
CA VAL A 33 15.65 3.58 -6.89
C VAL A 33 16.11 3.67 -8.34
N ALA A 34 16.85 4.71 -8.73
CA ALA A 34 17.39 4.85 -10.08
C ALA A 34 18.36 3.72 -10.45
N GLU A 35 19.25 3.35 -9.52
CA GLU A 35 20.20 2.23 -9.68
C GLU A 35 19.45 0.90 -9.90
N ILE A 36 18.44 0.61 -9.09
CA ILE A 36 17.63 -0.63 -9.20
C ILE A 36 16.82 -0.65 -10.50
N LYS A 37 16.21 0.47 -10.89
CA LYS A 37 15.49 0.58 -12.18
C LYS A 37 16.42 0.36 -13.38
N ALA A 38 17.67 0.81 -13.30
CA ALA A 38 18.65 0.57 -14.35
C ALA A 38 18.98 -0.92 -14.47
N ALA A 39 19.18 -1.60 -13.34
CA ALA A 39 19.40 -3.05 -13.30
C ALA A 39 18.19 -3.83 -13.85
N ALA A 40 16.97 -3.38 -13.56
CA ALA A 40 15.72 -4.05 -13.99
C ALA A 40 15.58 -4.16 -15.51
N ARG A 41 16.27 -3.31 -16.28
CA ARG A 41 16.28 -3.36 -17.75
C ARG A 41 17.10 -4.51 -18.31
N GLN A 42 18.02 -5.06 -17.53
CA GLN A 42 18.97 -6.09 -17.96
C GLN A 42 18.74 -7.41 -17.23
N ASP A 43 18.53 -7.34 -15.92
CA ASP A 43 18.34 -8.49 -15.05
C ASP A 43 17.24 -8.17 -14.01
N PRO A 44 15.97 -8.53 -14.32
CA PRO A 44 14.85 -8.34 -13.43
C PRO A 44 14.99 -9.05 -12.07
N VAL A 45 15.65 -10.22 -12.03
CA VAL A 45 15.84 -10.97 -10.78
C VAL A 45 16.84 -10.25 -9.90
N LEU A 46 17.98 -9.84 -10.46
CA LEU A 46 18.95 -9.03 -9.73
C LEU A 46 18.32 -7.73 -9.20
N ALA A 47 17.54 -7.04 -10.03
CA ALA A 47 16.87 -5.81 -9.61
C ALA A 47 15.91 -6.03 -8.44
N ALA A 48 15.13 -7.12 -8.46
CA ALA A 48 14.27 -7.47 -7.35
C ALA A 48 15.05 -7.82 -6.07
N GLU A 49 16.17 -8.54 -6.17
CA GLU A 49 17.06 -8.76 -5.02
C GLU A 49 17.60 -7.43 -4.45
N GLY A 50 17.93 -6.48 -5.34
CA GLY A 50 18.35 -5.13 -4.98
C GLY A 50 17.23 -4.35 -4.28
N ALA A 51 16.01 -4.42 -4.78
CA ALA A 51 14.83 -3.82 -4.19
C ALA A 51 14.55 -4.36 -2.78
N VAL A 52 14.56 -5.68 -2.61
CA VAL A 52 14.40 -6.33 -1.29
C VAL A 52 15.50 -5.90 -0.32
N LEU A 53 16.75 -5.85 -0.80
CA LEU A 53 17.89 -5.39 0.01
C LEU A 53 17.76 -3.92 0.41
N PHE A 54 17.29 -3.07 -0.50
CA PHE A 54 17.11 -1.64 -0.25
C PHE A 54 16.00 -1.42 0.77
N LEU A 55 14.80 -1.95 0.54
CA LEU A 55 13.65 -1.79 1.45
C LEU A 55 13.96 -2.28 2.86
N GLY A 56 14.66 -3.42 2.99
CA GLY A 56 15.11 -3.93 4.29
C GLY A 56 16.21 -3.10 4.98
N LYS A 57 16.71 -2.04 4.34
CA LYS A 57 17.71 -1.10 4.89
C LYS A 57 17.17 0.29 5.17
N VAL A 58 16.01 0.64 4.61
CA VAL A 58 15.47 2.00 4.70
C VAL A 58 15.24 2.40 6.15
N SER A 59 14.42 1.67 6.89
CA SER A 59 14.00 2.09 8.23
C SER A 59 15.17 2.29 9.20
N PRO A 60 16.11 1.32 9.37
CA PRO A 60 17.24 1.53 10.27
C PRO A 60 18.17 2.66 9.83
N ALA A 61 18.28 2.94 8.53
CA ALA A 61 19.13 4.01 8.02
C ALA A 61 18.53 5.40 8.27
N LEU A 62 17.20 5.51 8.21
CA LEU A 62 16.46 6.76 8.34
C LEU A 62 16.04 7.09 9.77
N GLU A 63 16.23 6.20 10.74
CA GLU A 63 15.76 6.32 12.15
C GLU A 63 16.06 7.67 12.84
N GLN A 64 17.10 8.41 12.42
CA GLN A 64 17.47 9.71 13.02
C GLN A 64 17.08 10.92 12.18
N VAL A 65 16.48 10.70 11.01
CA VAL A 65 16.15 11.75 10.04
C VAL A 65 14.93 12.53 10.52
N ASP A 66 15.01 13.86 10.46
CA ASP A 66 13.84 14.71 10.70
C ASP A 66 12.78 14.50 9.60
N SER A 67 11.68 13.85 9.98
CA SER A 67 10.54 13.53 9.12
C SER A 67 9.39 14.51 9.23
N SER A 68 9.52 15.60 10.01
CA SER A 68 8.43 16.54 10.30
C SER A 68 7.79 17.18 9.07
N SER A 69 8.57 17.40 8.01
CA SER A 69 8.08 17.93 6.73
C SER A 69 7.27 16.93 5.88
N GLY A 70 7.30 15.64 6.23
CA GLY A 70 6.74 14.55 5.43
C GLY A 70 7.52 14.22 4.14
N ALA A 71 8.47 15.05 3.72
CA ALA A 71 9.15 14.89 2.42
C ALA A 71 9.93 13.58 2.29
N ILE A 72 10.60 13.13 3.36
CA ILE A 72 11.30 11.84 3.37
C ILE A 72 10.31 10.67 3.30
N GLY A 73 9.16 10.76 4.00
CA GLY A 73 8.10 9.75 3.93
C GLY A 73 7.55 9.63 2.51
N SER A 74 7.24 10.75 1.86
CA SER A 74 6.81 10.77 0.45
C SER A 74 7.84 10.14 -0.49
N ALA A 75 9.13 10.40 -0.28
CA ALA A 75 10.20 9.79 -1.09
C ALA A 75 10.29 8.28 -0.91
N VAL A 76 10.13 7.78 0.32
CA VAL A 76 10.12 6.33 0.60
C VAL A 76 8.84 5.67 0.06
N ASN A 77 7.68 6.31 0.19
CA ASN A 77 6.44 5.80 -0.38
C ASN A 77 6.55 5.66 -1.90
N TYR A 78 7.07 6.68 -2.59
CA TYR A 78 7.35 6.59 -4.02
C TYR A 78 8.34 5.45 -4.36
N ALA A 79 9.35 5.22 -3.52
CA ALA A 79 10.28 4.12 -3.69
C ALA A 79 9.57 2.76 -3.56
N ILE A 80 8.69 2.58 -2.58
CA ILE A 80 7.88 1.36 -2.40
C ILE A 80 6.99 1.12 -3.63
N GLU A 81 6.21 2.12 -4.05
CA GLU A 81 5.34 2.05 -5.24
C GLU A 81 6.12 1.66 -6.51
N THR A 82 7.35 2.14 -6.63
CA THR A 82 8.21 1.86 -7.78
C THR A 82 8.82 0.47 -7.73
N LEU A 83 9.22 0.00 -6.55
CA LEU A 83 10.01 -1.21 -6.36
C LEU A 83 9.13 -2.47 -6.18
N VAL A 84 7.93 -2.34 -5.61
CA VAL A 84 6.99 -3.45 -5.46
C VAL A 84 6.73 -4.16 -6.80
N PRO A 85 6.38 -3.47 -7.90
CA PRO A 85 6.16 -4.14 -9.18
C PRO A 85 7.41 -4.82 -9.75
N ILE A 86 8.61 -4.33 -9.43
CA ILE A 86 9.88 -4.96 -9.84
C ILE A 86 10.06 -6.30 -9.10
N ILE A 87 9.77 -6.32 -7.79
CA ILE A 87 9.83 -7.55 -6.98
C ILE A 87 8.76 -8.55 -7.42
N ALA A 88 7.52 -8.07 -7.59
CA ALA A 88 6.39 -8.90 -7.95
C ALA A 88 6.55 -9.57 -9.33
N LYS A 89 7.07 -8.84 -10.32
CA LYS A 89 7.22 -9.33 -11.71
C LYS A 89 8.49 -10.13 -11.97
N ALA A 90 9.43 -10.21 -11.02
CA ALA A 90 10.66 -10.97 -11.21
C ALA A 90 10.36 -12.47 -11.40
N PRO A 91 10.90 -13.14 -12.43
CA PRO A 91 10.64 -14.55 -12.70
C PRO A 91 11.54 -15.43 -11.82
N VAL A 92 11.10 -15.66 -10.58
CA VAL A 92 11.80 -16.52 -9.60
C VAL A 92 10.90 -17.65 -9.11
N ASP A 93 11.52 -18.71 -8.63
CA ASP A 93 10.81 -19.78 -7.93
C ASP A 93 10.21 -19.31 -6.59
N GLU A 94 9.27 -20.10 -6.08
CA GLU A 94 8.55 -19.82 -4.85
C GLU A 94 9.46 -19.78 -3.62
N ALA A 95 10.53 -20.59 -3.59
CA ALA A 95 11.46 -20.63 -2.47
C ALA A 95 12.25 -19.31 -2.35
N THR A 96 12.73 -18.80 -3.48
CA THR A 96 13.40 -17.51 -3.59
C THR A 96 12.45 -16.39 -3.18
N ARG A 97 11.20 -16.41 -3.69
CA ARG A 97 10.19 -15.41 -3.37
C ARG A 97 9.82 -15.43 -1.89
N SER A 98 9.62 -16.61 -1.30
CA SER A 98 9.31 -16.75 0.14
C SER A 98 10.44 -16.15 0.98
N GLY A 99 11.70 -16.46 0.68
CA GLY A 99 12.85 -15.86 1.38
C GLY A 99 13.03 -14.36 1.13
N TRP A 100 12.41 -13.78 0.10
CA TRP A 100 12.32 -12.32 -0.06
C TRP A 100 11.27 -11.74 0.88
N LEU A 101 10.08 -12.34 0.92
CA LEU A 101 8.98 -11.92 1.79
C LEU A 101 9.37 -12.03 3.26
N ASP A 102 10.05 -13.10 3.69
CA ASP A 102 10.53 -13.25 5.07
C ASP A 102 11.45 -12.10 5.48
N ARG A 103 12.35 -11.68 4.57
CA ARG A 103 13.27 -10.56 4.83
C ARG A 103 12.56 -9.22 4.87
N LEU A 104 11.58 -9.01 4.00
CA LEU A 104 10.75 -7.81 4.02
C LEU A 104 9.87 -7.77 5.27
N TRP A 105 9.34 -8.93 5.70
CA TRP A 105 8.47 -9.03 6.87
C TRP A 105 9.24 -8.68 8.12
N LYS A 106 10.44 -9.24 8.27
CA LYS A 106 11.37 -8.84 9.33
C LYS A 106 11.64 -7.33 9.34
N ALA A 107 11.81 -6.71 8.16
CA ALA A 107 12.02 -5.27 8.09
C ALA A 107 10.78 -4.48 8.55
N VAL A 108 9.57 -4.94 8.23
CA VAL A 108 8.31 -4.37 8.71
C VAL A 108 8.18 -4.51 10.22
N GLU A 109 8.52 -5.67 10.77
CA GLU A 109 8.51 -5.89 12.22
C GLU A 109 9.46 -4.93 12.95
N GLU A 110 10.66 -4.75 12.39
CA GLU A 110 11.72 -3.85 12.90
C GLU A 110 11.53 -2.37 12.49
N ASP A 111 10.42 -2.00 11.83
CA ASP A 111 10.11 -0.63 11.41
C ASP A 111 9.60 0.21 12.58
N ASP A 112 10.48 0.57 13.52
CA ASP A 112 10.11 1.27 14.75
C ASP A 112 9.61 2.70 14.48
N ILE A 113 10.31 3.43 13.61
CA ILE A 113 9.80 4.67 13.00
C ILE A 113 9.22 4.26 11.66
N PRO A 114 7.91 4.50 11.41
CA PRO A 114 7.17 3.84 10.33
C PRO A 114 7.53 4.41 8.95
N TYR A 115 8.72 4.12 8.44
CA TYR A 115 9.14 4.58 7.11
C TYR A 115 8.65 3.66 6.00
N ILE A 116 8.46 2.37 6.30
CA ILE A 116 8.01 1.36 5.32
C ILE A 116 6.62 0.81 5.66
N GLU A 117 5.84 1.52 6.47
CA GLU A 117 4.48 1.13 6.89
C GLU A 117 3.50 0.91 5.74
N MET A 118 3.76 1.50 4.57
CA MET A 118 2.96 1.31 3.36
C MET A 118 3.28 -0.02 2.64
N LEU A 119 4.45 -0.62 2.86
CA LEU A 119 4.88 -1.86 2.19
C LEU A 119 3.90 -3.03 2.42
N PRO A 120 3.40 -3.27 3.65
CA PRO A 120 2.33 -4.24 3.92
C PRO A 120 1.08 -4.11 3.04
N GLU A 121 0.73 -2.93 2.53
CA GLU A 121 -0.45 -2.79 1.66
C GLU A 121 -0.28 -3.54 0.33
N TYR A 122 0.96 -3.77 -0.10
CA TYR A 122 1.29 -4.48 -1.34
C TYR A 122 1.60 -5.96 -1.14
N TRP A 123 1.37 -6.51 0.06
CA TRP A 123 1.82 -7.86 0.39
C TRP A 123 1.29 -8.94 -0.56
N GLY A 124 0.02 -8.84 -0.94
CA GLY A 124 -0.60 -9.73 -1.90
C GLY A 124 0.02 -9.65 -3.31
N GLU A 125 0.41 -8.46 -3.76
CA GLU A 125 1.13 -8.29 -5.03
C GLU A 125 2.54 -8.91 -4.95
N LEU A 126 3.24 -8.70 -3.83
CA LEU A 126 4.57 -9.27 -3.60
C LEU A 126 4.56 -10.80 -3.56
N CYS A 127 3.47 -11.41 -3.07
CA CYS A 127 3.25 -12.86 -3.09
C CYS A 127 3.20 -13.43 -4.51
N HIS A 128 2.79 -12.65 -5.52
CA HIS A 128 2.67 -13.02 -6.94
C HIS A 128 1.66 -14.15 -7.25
N THR A 129 1.57 -15.20 -6.42
CA THR A 129 0.65 -16.32 -6.59
C THR A 129 -0.42 -16.34 -5.49
N PRO A 130 -1.66 -16.77 -5.80
CA PRO A 130 -2.71 -16.94 -4.80
C PRO A 130 -2.34 -17.92 -3.67
N ASP A 131 -1.58 -18.98 -3.97
CA ASP A 131 -1.17 -19.98 -2.99
C ASP A 131 -0.22 -19.40 -1.93
N LEU A 132 0.82 -18.66 -2.36
CA LEU A 132 1.73 -17.99 -1.44
C LEU A 132 1.01 -16.90 -0.64
N ALA A 133 0.10 -16.15 -1.28
CA ALA A 133 -0.74 -15.18 -0.60
C ALA A 133 -1.64 -15.85 0.46
N SER A 134 -2.20 -17.02 0.18
CA SER A 134 -3.03 -17.75 1.15
C SER A 134 -2.20 -18.20 2.36
N ARG A 135 -0.97 -18.66 2.15
CA ARG A 135 -0.07 -19.04 3.27
C ARG A 135 0.23 -17.85 4.18
N TRP A 136 0.58 -16.70 3.61
CA TRP A 136 0.78 -15.47 4.38
C TRP A 136 -0.49 -15.02 5.10
N ALA A 137 -1.65 -15.16 4.47
CA ALA A 137 -2.92 -14.85 5.12
C ALA A 137 -3.16 -15.74 6.35
N ASP A 138 -2.87 -17.04 6.28
CA ASP A 138 -3.02 -17.97 7.40
C ASP A 138 -2.08 -17.63 8.58
N GLU A 139 -0.86 -17.18 8.30
CA GLU A 139 0.09 -16.75 9.32
C GLU A 139 -0.34 -15.44 10.01
N LEU A 140 -0.88 -14.48 9.24
CA LEU A 140 -1.16 -13.13 9.73
C LEU A 140 -2.57 -12.97 10.32
N ILE A 141 -3.54 -13.83 9.95
CA ILE A 141 -4.94 -13.67 10.36
C ILE A 141 -5.14 -13.82 11.87
N HIS A 142 -4.40 -14.72 12.51
CA HIS A 142 -4.58 -14.98 13.93
C HIS A 142 -4.15 -13.78 14.81
N PRO A 143 -2.96 -13.17 14.62
CA PRO A 143 -2.62 -11.91 15.27
C PRO A 143 -3.65 -10.80 15.07
N VAL A 144 -4.24 -10.66 13.87
CA VAL A 144 -5.28 -9.65 13.61
C VAL A 144 -6.53 -9.93 14.45
N ARG A 145 -7.02 -11.17 14.46
CA ARG A 145 -8.20 -11.58 15.26
C ARG A 145 -7.99 -11.32 16.75
N ILE A 146 -6.79 -11.58 17.27
CA ILE A 146 -6.44 -11.27 18.66
C ILE A 146 -6.53 -9.76 18.89
N THR A 147 -5.87 -8.98 18.04
CA THR A 147 -5.79 -7.51 18.15
C THR A 147 -7.16 -6.84 18.09
N TRP A 148 -8.09 -7.42 17.34
CA TRP A 148 -9.46 -6.94 17.16
C TRP A 148 -10.48 -7.61 18.08
N SER A 149 -10.05 -8.53 18.93
CA SER A 149 -10.95 -9.20 19.87
C SER A 149 -11.56 -8.21 20.87
N GLU A 150 -12.86 -8.34 21.12
CA GLU A 150 -13.53 -7.60 22.21
C GLU A 150 -13.04 -8.05 23.59
N ASP A 151 -12.46 -9.24 23.71
CA ASP A 151 -11.86 -9.72 24.94
C ASP A 151 -10.56 -8.97 25.21
N ARG A 152 -10.62 -8.01 26.14
CA ARG A 152 -9.44 -7.25 26.61
C ARG A 152 -8.33 -8.14 27.16
N LYS A 153 -8.61 -9.39 27.58
CA LYS A 153 -7.60 -10.35 28.04
C LYS A 153 -6.84 -11.01 26.89
N ALA A 154 -7.37 -11.00 25.67
CA ALA A 154 -6.71 -11.54 24.49
C ALA A 154 -5.50 -10.69 24.06
N GLY A 155 -5.44 -9.43 24.51
CA GLY A 155 -4.40 -8.47 24.14
C GLY A 155 -4.95 -7.47 23.12
N GLY A 156 -5.43 -6.32 23.60
CA GLY A 156 -5.71 -5.18 22.74
C GLY A 156 -4.41 -4.53 22.24
N GLY A 157 -4.45 -3.87 21.09
CA GLY A 157 -3.28 -3.15 20.59
C GLY A 157 -3.32 -2.84 19.11
N TYR A 158 -2.14 -2.67 18.53
CA TYR A 158 -1.93 -2.46 17.10
C TYR A 158 -1.03 -3.56 16.56
N PHE A 159 -1.38 -4.12 15.41
CA PHE A 159 -0.58 -5.10 14.70
C PHE A 159 -0.16 -4.55 13.33
N LYS A 160 1.16 -4.40 13.13
CA LYS A 160 1.76 -3.90 11.87
C LYS A 160 1.35 -4.72 10.64
N GLY A 161 1.01 -6.00 10.82
CA GLY A 161 0.63 -6.91 9.73
C GLY A 161 -0.82 -6.86 9.30
N THR A 162 -1.64 -5.97 9.84
CA THR A 162 -3.06 -5.90 9.49
C THR A 162 -3.26 -5.68 8.00
N SER A 163 -2.55 -4.71 7.40
CA SER A 163 -2.63 -4.46 5.96
C SER A 163 -2.06 -5.60 5.12
N ALA A 164 -0.97 -6.24 5.57
CA ALA A 164 -0.41 -7.42 4.89
C ALA A 164 -1.39 -8.59 4.88
N CYS A 165 -2.07 -8.85 6.00
CA CYS A 165 -3.11 -9.87 6.10
C CYS A 165 -4.24 -9.60 5.11
N MET A 166 -4.77 -8.37 5.07
CA MET A 166 -5.86 -8.01 4.17
C MET A 166 -5.46 -8.08 2.69
N SER A 167 -4.26 -7.59 2.36
CA SER A 167 -3.69 -7.65 1.02
C SER A 167 -3.51 -9.09 0.54
N ALA A 168 -3.01 -9.96 1.42
CA ALA A 168 -2.82 -11.39 1.18
C ALA A 168 -4.15 -12.13 0.99
N LEU A 169 -5.15 -11.92 1.87
CA LEU A 169 -6.48 -12.51 1.74
C LEU A 169 -7.15 -12.13 0.40
N CYS A 170 -7.09 -10.85 0.01
CA CYS A 170 -7.63 -10.39 -1.26
C CYS A 170 -6.94 -11.05 -2.47
N SER A 171 -5.61 -11.17 -2.43
CA SER A 171 -4.85 -11.75 -3.55
C SER A 171 -4.98 -13.28 -3.63
N ALA A 172 -5.29 -13.93 -2.50
CA ALA A 172 -5.67 -15.33 -2.44
C ALA A 172 -7.12 -15.60 -2.88
N GLY A 173 -7.92 -14.55 -3.14
CA GLY A 173 -9.35 -14.69 -3.47
C GLY A 173 -10.25 -15.05 -2.29
N ARG A 174 -9.75 -14.94 -1.05
CA ARG A 174 -10.44 -15.29 0.21
C ARG A 174 -11.31 -14.13 0.70
N TYR A 175 -12.17 -13.61 -0.18
CA TYR A 175 -12.94 -12.38 0.02
C TYR A 175 -13.96 -12.46 1.16
N SER A 176 -14.57 -13.63 1.38
CA SER A 176 -15.47 -13.85 2.51
C SER A 176 -14.75 -13.67 3.85
N GLU A 177 -13.51 -14.14 3.96
CA GLU A 177 -12.72 -14.02 5.17
C GLU A 177 -12.26 -12.58 5.42
N VAL A 178 -12.03 -11.78 4.37
CA VAL A 178 -11.81 -10.33 4.52
C VAL A 178 -13.00 -9.67 5.22
N LEU A 179 -14.22 -9.95 4.75
CA LEU A 179 -15.44 -9.39 5.34
C LEU A 179 -15.65 -9.88 6.77
N SER A 180 -15.53 -11.19 7.01
CA SER A 180 -15.67 -11.76 8.36
C SER A 180 -14.61 -11.25 9.34
N LEU A 181 -13.40 -10.96 8.87
CA LEU A 181 -12.36 -10.37 9.70
C LEU A 181 -12.69 -8.90 10.02
N LEU A 182 -13.19 -8.14 9.05
CA LEU A 182 -13.61 -6.75 9.24
C LEU A 182 -14.81 -6.59 10.15
N ASP A 183 -15.68 -7.61 10.26
CA ASP A 183 -16.77 -7.62 11.24
C ASP A 183 -16.26 -7.64 12.69
N LEU A 184 -15.02 -8.10 12.92
CA LEU A 184 -14.37 -8.04 14.22
C LEU A 184 -13.69 -6.69 14.48
N ALA A 185 -13.50 -5.85 13.45
CA ALA A 185 -12.73 -4.62 13.60
C ALA A 185 -13.38 -3.69 14.65
N PRO A 186 -12.61 -3.16 15.61
CA PRO A 186 -13.15 -2.34 16.69
C PRO A 186 -13.75 -1.01 16.20
N TYR A 187 -13.33 -0.56 15.03
CA TYR A 187 -13.79 0.69 14.41
C TYR A 187 -13.99 0.50 12.90
N LYS A 188 -14.95 1.25 12.35
CA LYS A 188 -15.28 1.26 10.91
C LYS A 188 -14.38 2.22 10.11
N PHE A 189 -13.07 2.20 10.36
CA PHE A 189 -12.14 3.07 9.65
C PHE A 189 -12.02 2.69 8.17
N TRP A 190 -12.04 3.70 7.29
CA TRP A 190 -11.89 3.49 5.85
C TRP A 190 -10.59 2.76 5.51
N HIS A 191 -9.51 3.02 6.25
CA HIS A 191 -8.22 2.34 6.08
C HIS A 191 -8.34 0.80 6.11
N TYR A 192 -9.25 0.24 6.91
CA TYR A 192 -9.55 -1.19 6.90
C TYR A 192 -10.68 -1.53 5.93
N ARG A 193 -11.76 -0.74 5.92
CA ARG A 193 -12.94 -1.00 5.10
C ARG A 193 -12.68 -0.95 3.60
N GLN A 194 -11.66 -0.23 3.13
CA GLN A 194 -11.24 -0.28 1.73
C GLN A 194 -10.93 -1.71 1.24
N TRP A 195 -10.50 -2.62 2.14
CA TRP A 195 -10.27 -4.02 1.79
C TRP A 195 -11.57 -4.79 1.59
N GLY A 196 -12.57 -4.56 2.45
CA GLY A 196 -13.92 -5.10 2.28
C GLY A 196 -14.58 -4.56 1.01
N PHE A 197 -14.38 -3.28 0.70
CA PHE A 197 -14.81 -2.67 -0.54
C PHE A 197 -14.19 -3.36 -1.77
N LYS A 198 -12.85 -3.52 -1.80
CA LYS A 198 -12.13 -4.25 -2.87
C LYS A 198 -12.63 -5.69 -2.99
N ALA A 199 -12.86 -6.38 -1.89
CA ALA A 199 -13.39 -7.74 -1.85
C ALA A 199 -14.80 -7.82 -2.46
N LEU A 200 -15.71 -6.91 -2.11
CA LEU A 200 -17.07 -6.85 -2.67
C LEU A 200 -17.06 -6.61 -4.19
N ILE A 201 -16.18 -5.74 -4.69
CA ILE A 201 -16.01 -5.52 -6.14
C ILE A 201 -15.55 -6.81 -6.82
N ALA A 202 -14.54 -7.49 -6.26
CA ALA A 202 -14.00 -8.73 -6.83
C ALA A 202 -15.05 -9.85 -6.85
N MET A 203 -15.98 -9.86 -5.90
CA MET A 203 -17.14 -10.76 -5.88
C MET A 203 -18.27 -10.35 -6.84
N GLY A 204 -18.11 -9.28 -7.62
CA GLY A 204 -19.13 -8.75 -8.53
C GLY A 204 -20.28 -7.99 -7.85
N LYS A 205 -20.18 -7.72 -6.54
CA LYS A 205 -21.23 -7.10 -5.73
C LYS A 205 -21.12 -5.57 -5.72
N ARG A 206 -21.07 -4.93 -6.89
CA ARG A 206 -20.80 -3.48 -7.03
C ARG A 206 -21.74 -2.58 -6.23
N ALA A 207 -23.05 -2.85 -6.27
CA ALA A 207 -24.03 -2.07 -5.51
C ALA A 207 -23.85 -2.19 -3.99
N GLU A 208 -23.45 -3.38 -3.52
CA GLU A 208 -23.12 -3.62 -2.11
C GLU A 208 -21.84 -2.89 -1.72
N ALA A 209 -20.81 -2.91 -2.58
CA ALA A 209 -19.57 -2.16 -2.39
C ALA A 209 -19.81 -0.65 -2.23
N LEU A 210 -20.66 -0.06 -3.08
CA LEU A 210 -21.02 1.36 -2.96
C LEU A 210 -21.68 1.68 -1.62
N ARG A 211 -22.68 0.90 -1.20
CA ARG A 211 -23.31 1.08 0.13
C ARG A 211 -22.28 0.92 1.26
N TYR A 212 -21.45 -0.10 1.16
CA TYR A 212 -20.41 -0.38 2.15
C TYR A 212 -19.40 0.76 2.30
N ALA A 213 -19.01 1.40 1.19
CA ALA A 213 -18.16 2.59 1.19
C ALA A 213 -18.87 3.81 1.78
N GLU A 214 -20.12 4.08 1.39
CA GLU A 214 -20.93 5.17 1.95
C GLU A 214 -21.12 5.06 3.47
N GLU A 215 -21.35 3.85 3.98
CA GLU A 215 -21.43 3.58 5.42
C GLU A 215 -20.13 3.87 6.19
N SER A 216 -19.01 4.00 5.47
CA SER A 216 -17.71 4.34 6.06
C SER A 216 -17.49 5.85 6.17
N ARG A 217 -18.43 6.68 5.72
CA ARG A 217 -18.30 8.14 5.79
C ARG A 217 -18.48 8.63 7.23
N GLY A 218 -17.67 9.60 7.64
CA GLY A 218 -17.70 10.16 8.98
C GLY A 218 -16.77 11.36 9.11
N ILE A 219 -16.86 12.07 10.24
CA ILE A 219 -16.12 13.32 10.47
C ILE A 219 -14.59 13.14 10.48
N ASN A 220 -14.11 11.95 10.86
CA ASN A 220 -12.69 11.60 10.95
C ASN A 220 -12.22 10.74 9.77
N GLU A 221 -13.08 10.52 8.78
CA GLU A 221 -12.81 9.61 7.68
C GLU A 221 -12.32 10.39 6.45
N PRO A 222 -11.49 9.77 5.59
CA PRO A 222 -10.99 10.42 4.39
C PRO A 222 -12.10 10.47 3.32
N VAL A 223 -13.07 11.36 3.48
CA VAL A 223 -14.27 11.48 2.63
C VAL A 223 -13.94 11.61 1.15
N ALA A 224 -12.85 12.30 0.79
CA ALA A 224 -12.38 12.41 -0.59
C ALA A 224 -11.91 11.07 -1.16
N ALA A 225 -11.25 10.23 -0.36
CA ALA A 225 -10.80 8.90 -0.78
C ALA A 225 -11.99 7.93 -0.93
N ILE A 226 -12.95 8.00 -0.02
CA ILE A 226 -14.21 7.23 -0.12
C ILE A 226 -14.97 7.64 -1.38
N ALA A 227 -15.15 8.95 -1.60
CA ALA A 227 -15.83 9.48 -2.79
C ALA A 227 -15.12 9.08 -4.08
N ALA A 228 -13.78 9.12 -4.12
CA ALA A 228 -13.01 8.68 -5.28
C ALA A 228 -13.21 7.19 -5.59
N ALA A 229 -13.25 6.34 -4.56
CA ALA A 229 -13.53 4.93 -4.72
C ALA A 229 -14.96 4.68 -5.26
N CYS A 230 -15.96 5.38 -4.72
CA CYS A 230 -17.34 5.30 -5.23
C CYS A 230 -17.48 5.82 -6.66
N GLU A 231 -16.83 6.94 -6.98
CA GLU A 231 -16.80 7.55 -8.31
C GLU A 231 -16.22 6.57 -9.35
N GLU A 232 -15.10 5.93 -9.03
CA GLU A 232 -14.44 4.96 -9.90
C GLU A 232 -15.36 3.78 -10.27
N ILE A 233 -16.04 3.17 -9.28
CA ILE A 233 -17.00 2.07 -9.56
C ILE A 233 -18.12 2.52 -10.49
N LEU A 234 -18.68 3.71 -10.27
CA LEU A 234 -19.79 4.21 -11.09
C LEU A 234 -19.35 4.49 -12.52
N LEU A 235 -18.16 5.10 -12.70
CA LEU A 235 -17.56 5.32 -14.01
C LEU A 235 -17.30 3.99 -14.75
N ASP A 236 -16.72 3.01 -14.06
CA ASP A 236 -16.49 1.66 -14.58
C ASP A 236 -17.78 0.87 -14.87
N SER A 237 -18.92 1.36 -14.39
CA SER A 237 -20.25 0.80 -14.64
C SER A 237 -21.02 1.57 -15.73
N GLY A 238 -20.40 2.58 -16.35
CA GLY A 238 -21.05 3.45 -17.34
C GLY A 238 -22.05 4.45 -16.73
N LEU A 239 -22.09 4.59 -15.41
CA LEU A 239 -23.00 5.47 -14.66
C LEU A 239 -22.35 6.85 -14.43
N GLY A 240 -21.79 7.43 -15.50
CA GLY A 240 -21.00 8.67 -15.42
C GLY A 240 -21.81 9.88 -14.93
N GLU A 241 -23.10 9.94 -15.24
CA GLU A 241 -23.98 11.00 -14.76
C GLU A 241 -24.16 10.94 -13.23
N GLU A 242 -24.40 9.75 -12.69
CA GLU A 242 -24.54 9.54 -11.25
C GLU A 242 -23.20 9.80 -10.53
N ALA A 243 -22.09 9.33 -11.10
CA ALA A 243 -20.75 9.59 -10.59
C ALA A 243 -20.47 11.09 -10.49
N TYR A 244 -20.82 11.85 -11.53
CA TYR A 244 -20.68 13.30 -11.57
C TYR A 244 -21.48 13.96 -10.44
N GLN A 245 -22.79 13.67 -10.39
CA GLN A 245 -23.71 14.32 -9.46
C GLN A 245 -23.36 14.05 -7.99
N ARG A 246 -22.90 12.84 -7.67
CA ARG A 246 -22.70 12.41 -6.28
C ARG A 246 -21.28 12.66 -5.78
N TYR A 247 -20.26 12.50 -6.62
CA TYR A 247 -18.88 12.38 -6.16
C TYR A 247 -17.89 13.34 -6.81
N ALA A 248 -18.20 13.97 -7.94
CA ALA A 248 -17.20 14.73 -8.71
C ALA A 248 -16.46 15.77 -7.86
N ILE A 249 -17.15 16.52 -7.00
CA ILE A 249 -16.52 17.55 -6.18
C ILE A 249 -15.60 16.94 -5.13
N GLU A 250 -16.13 16.04 -4.30
CA GLU A 250 -15.39 15.45 -3.17
C GLU A 250 -14.21 14.59 -3.65
N ALA A 251 -14.42 13.76 -4.66
CA ALA A 251 -13.40 12.86 -5.22
C ALA A 251 -12.24 13.62 -5.89
N ASN A 252 -12.51 14.79 -6.46
CA ASN A 252 -11.53 15.53 -7.26
C ASN A 252 -11.04 16.81 -6.57
N GLN A 253 -11.32 16.99 -5.27
CA GLN A 253 -10.89 18.17 -4.52
C GLN A 253 -9.36 18.32 -4.55
N LYS A 254 -8.89 19.52 -4.93
CA LYS A 254 -7.47 19.92 -4.94
C LYS A 254 -7.26 21.13 -4.03
N THR A 255 -6.01 21.56 -3.92
CA THR A 255 -5.59 22.72 -3.12
C THR A 255 -6.21 24.05 -3.56
N THR A 256 -6.71 24.16 -4.80
CA THR A 256 -7.38 25.35 -5.32
C THR A 256 -8.64 24.98 -6.09
N TYR A 257 -9.65 25.86 -6.06
CA TYR A 257 -10.89 25.67 -6.82
C TYR A 257 -10.65 25.51 -8.32
N LEU A 258 -9.69 26.26 -8.89
CA LEU A 258 -9.35 26.13 -10.30
C LEU A 258 -8.73 24.76 -10.63
N ALA A 259 -7.88 24.22 -9.74
CA ALA A 259 -7.34 22.88 -9.93
C ALA A 259 -8.42 21.80 -9.79
N THR A 260 -9.35 21.95 -8.84
CA THR A 260 -10.52 21.06 -8.69
C THR A 260 -11.38 21.09 -9.94
N PHE A 261 -11.77 22.28 -10.43
CA PHE A 261 -12.57 22.43 -11.65
C PHE A 261 -11.88 21.79 -12.85
N ARG A 262 -10.58 22.02 -13.05
CA ARG A 262 -9.81 21.41 -14.15
C ARG A 262 -9.76 19.89 -14.04
N ALA A 263 -9.65 19.34 -12.82
CA ALA A 263 -9.66 17.90 -12.60
C ALA A 263 -11.03 17.29 -12.97
N ILE A 264 -12.12 17.91 -12.53
CA ILE A 264 -13.49 17.49 -12.85
C ILE A 264 -13.75 17.61 -14.36
N ALA A 265 -13.49 18.76 -14.97
CA ALA A 265 -13.70 18.99 -16.41
C ALA A 265 -12.89 18.01 -17.28
N LYS A 266 -11.68 17.64 -16.85
CA LYS A 266 -10.87 16.62 -17.54
C LYS A 266 -11.52 15.22 -17.44
N LYS A 267 -12.11 14.89 -16.29
CA LYS A 267 -12.72 13.57 -16.04
C LYS A 267 -14.11 13.43 -16.67
N TYR A 268 -14.84 14.53 -16.78
CA TYR A 268 -16.20 14.61 -17.35
C TYR A 268 -16.25 15.55 -18.56
N PRO A 269 -15.62 15.21 -19.69
CA PRO A 269 -15.53 16.10 -20.86
C PRO A 269 -16.88 16.33 -21.57
N HIS A 270 -17.92 15.56 -21.22
CA HIS A 270 -19.27 15.68 -21.76
C HIS A 270 -20.16 16.68 -21.00
N LYS A 271 -19.68 17.22 -19.88
CA LYS A 271 -20.37 18.25 -19.08
C LYS A 271 -20.02 19.65 -19.57
N ALA A 272 -21.00 20.54 -19.60
CA ALA A 272 -20.74 21.93 -19.92
C ALA A 272 -20.00 22.60 -18.75
N ALA A 273 -19.19 23.62 -19.03
CA ALA A 273 -18.51 24.39 -17.98
C ALA A 273 -19.47 25.14 -17.04
N SER A 274 -20.75 25.23 -17.41
CA SER A 274 -21.84 25.82 -16.64
C SER A 274 -22.58 24.82 -15.74
N ASP A 275 -22.35 23.52 -15.92
CA ASP A 275 -22.94 22.42 -15.13
C ASP A 275 -22.09 22.10 -13.90
#